data_AF-A0A534IXU6-F1
#
_entry.id   AF-A0A534IXU6-F1
#
_cell.length_a   1.000
_cell.length_b   1.000
_cell.length_c   1.000
_cell.angle_alpha   90.00
_cell.angle_beta   90.00
_cell.angle_gamma   90.00
#
_symmetry.space_group_name_H-M   'P 1'
#
loop_
_entity.id
_entity.type
_entity.pdbx_description
1 polymer ?
#
loop_
_entity_poly.entity_id
_entity_poly.type
_entity_poly.pdbx_seq_one_letter_code
_entity_poly.pdbx_strand_id
1 'polypeptide(L)'
;MVDGWSGPLEKVDPFRFQIPRSYKPQMRTSGLIFVDEPMIPQLRQDRAPEQVANVATMPGIVGMAMAMPDIHWGYGFPIGGVAAFDYDSGVISPGGIGYDINCGVRLIRTDLKEADVRPHIRALTDACFKNVPSGVGEGGLAKVSRQDLAKLATDGVAWSVEKGYAWPEDTAHIEAEGHLPDADFSRVGERAITRGKDQVGSLGAGNHFVEIQKVDRVYDARAAKALGIDSVGTVCVMVHTGSRGFGHQIASDYIEACERVVKREKIELPDLQLACAPIGSKEGQDYWRAMCCGANFAWNNRQVITFGVRNAFADVLRRSAEDLGMGIVYDVCHNIGKVEEHQVNGTRQKVVVHRKGATRAFPPGHPETPAEYKEVGQPVLIPGDMGTCSFVLVGQPTAMERSFGSSCHGAGRQMSRKAATRMYDANEVVRSLDKRGIYLRAASRAGIVEEAPGAYKNVEDVVRVAEGAGLTKIVARMVPLGVVKG
;
A
#
# COMPACT_ATOMS: atom_id res chain seq x y z
N MET A 1 3.98 -3.25 30.25
CA MET A 1 4.73 -2.75 29.08
C MET A 1 5.06 -3.97 28.24
N VAL A 2 4.83 -3.94 26.93
CA VAL A 2 5.44 -4.97 26.07
C VAL A 2 6.91 -4.63 26.02
N ASP A 3 7.79 -5.57 26.36
CA ASP A 3 9.22 -5.33 26.30
C ASP A 3 9.61 -4.99 24.86
N GLY A 4 10.25 -3.84 24.67
CA GLY A 4 10.76 -3.39 23.37
C GLY A 4 11.90 -4.28 22.85
N TRP A 5 12.44 -3.97 21.67
CA TRP A 5 13.53 -4.74 21.07
C TRP A 5 14.92 -4.23 21.46
N SER A 6 15.73 -5.11 22.05
CA SER A 6 17.07 -4.85 22.55
C SER A 6 18.20 -5.48 21.70
N GLY A 7 17.88 -5.99 20.51
CA GLY A 7 18.88 -6.63 19.64
C GLY A 7 19.92 -5.66 19.04
N PRO A 8 20.99 -6.22 18.42
CA PRO A 8 22.08 -5.46 17.85
C PRO A 8 21.63 -4.69 16.61
N LEU A 9 22.05 -3.44 16.50
CA LEU A 9 21.73 -2.55 15.39
C LEU A 9 22.98 -1.75 15.03
N GLU A 10 23.68 -2.17 13.99
CA GLU A 10 24.96 -1.62 13.55
C GLU A 10 24.73 -0.52 12.51
N LYS A 11 25.31 0.66 12.72
CA LYS A 11 25.18 1.76 11.76
C LYS A 11 25.97 1.44 10.49
N VAL A 12 25.31 1.43 9.33
CA VAL A 12 25.94 1.32 8.01
C VAL A 12 26.27 2.71 7.47
N ASP A 13 25.29 3.60 7.53
CA ASP A 13 25.41 5.02 7.17
C ASP A 13 24.33 5.85 7.91
N PRO A 14 24.14 7.16 7.64
CA PRO A 14 23.15 7.97 8.35
C PRO A 14 21.69 7.51 8.29
N PHE A 15 21.30 6.70 7.29
CA PHE A 15 19.91 6.29 7.05
C PHE A 15 19.73 4.77 6.96
N ARG A 16 20.78 4.00 7.24
CA ARG A 16 20.77 2.54 7.14
C ARG A 16 21.45 1.92 8.35
N PHE A 17 20.73 1.00 8.98
CA PHE A 17 21.21 0.24 10.12
C PHE A 17 21.00 -1.25 9.88
N GLN A 18 21.99 -2.06 10.25
CA GLN A 18 22.03 -3.49 9.97
C GLN A 18 21.80 -4.29 11.26
N ILE A 19 20.98 -5.34 11.15
CA ILE A 19 20.97 -6.44 12.13
C ILE A 19 21.96 -7.48 11.59
N PRO A 20 23.11 -7.69 12.26
CA PRO A 20 24.15 -8.56 11.73
C PRO A 20 23.65 -10.00 11.61
N ARG A 21 24.07 -10.70 10.54
CA ARG A 21 23.78 -12.13 10.33
C ARG A 21 24.18 -13.02 11.52
N SER A 22 25.12 -12.58 12.35
CA SER A 22 25.53 -13.28 13.58
C SER A 22 24.52 -13.19 14.72
N TYR A 23 23.49 -12.35 14.63
CA TYR A 23 22.49 -12.17 15.68
C TYR A 23 21.74 -13.47 16.02
N LYS A 24 21.44 -14.29 15.00
CA LYS A 24 20.81 -15.60 15.17
C LYS A 24 21.53 -16.64 14.29
N PRO A 25 21.85 -17.84 14.81
CA PRO A 25 22.51 -18.88 14.00
C PRO A 25 21.74 -19.26 12.72
N GLN A 26 20.41 -19.18 12.75
CA GLN A 26 19.52 -19.52 11.63
C GLN A 26 19.49 -18.46 10.52
N MET A 27 20.02 -17.25 10.76
CA MET A 27 20.03 -16.20 9.74
C MET A 27 20.93 -16.60 8.57
N ARG A 28 20.36 -16.54 7.36
CA ARG A 28 21.03 -16.81 6.09
C ARG A 28 21.68 -15.54 5.53
N THR A 29 21.14 -14.39 5.90
CA THR A 29 21.61 -13.05 5.52
C THR A 29 21.45 -12.07 6.68
N SER A 30 21.92 -10.83 6.51
CA SER A 30 21.69 -9.74 7.47
C SER A 30 20.30 -9.14 7.30
N GLY A 31 19.80 -8.49 8.35
CA GLY A 31 18.65 -7.59 8.26
C GLY A 31 19.12 -6.16 7.99
N LEU A 32 18.35 -5.36 7.25
CA LEU A 32 18.61 -3.95 6.98
C LEU A 32 17.37 -3.11 7.29
N ILE A 33 17.53 -2.08 8.11
CA ILE A 33 16.46 -1.15 8.47
C ILE A 33 16.84 0.24 7.97
N PHE A 34 15.98 0.81 7.13
CA PHE A 34 16.07 2.20 6.71
C PHE A 34 15.50 3.07 7.84
N VAL A 35 16.37 3.72 8.58
CA VAL A 35 16.05 4.53 9.76
C VAL A 35 17.21 5.47 10.02
N ASP A 36 16.96 6.62 10.65
CA ASP A 36 18.01 7.51 11.13
C ASP A 36 18.11 7.50 12.66
N GLU A 37 19.16 8.11 13.21
CA GLU A 37 19.42 8.10 14.65
C GLU A 37 18.24 8.63 15.50
N PRO A 38 17.59 9.76 15.14
CA PRO A 38 16.39 10.25 15.84
C PRO A 38 15.23 9.26 15.94
N MET A 39 15.04 8.39 14.95
CA MET A 39 13.93 7.42 14.94
C MET A 39 14.25 6.11 15.69
N ILE A 40 15.51 5.84 16.07
CA ILE A 40 15.91 4.61 16.77
C ILE A 40 15.17 4.41 18.11
N PRO A 41 14.99 5.42 18.99
CA PRO A 41 14.26 5.23 20.23
C PRO A 41 12.83 4.75 20.02
N GLN A 42 12.13 5.25 18.98
CA GLN A 42 10.79 4.80 18.63
C GLN A 42 10.82 3.38 18.05
N LEU A 43 11.78 3.09 17.16
CA LEU A 43 11.97 1.74 16.58
C LEU A 43 12.12 0.67 17.67
N ARG A 44 12.90 0.95 18.72
CA ARG A 44 13.17 0.01 19.81
C ARG A 44 11.98 -0.22 20.75
N GLN A 45 10.92 0.59 20.69
CA GLN A 45 9.70 0.34 21.46
C GLN A 45 8.84 -0.79 20.86
N ASP A 46 9.05 -1.11 19.58
CA ASP A 46 8.40 -2.19 18.86
C ASP A 46 9.33 -3.43 18.79
N ARG A 47 8.75 -4.62 18.69
CA ARG A 47 9.45 -5.87 18.39
C ARG A 47 9.60 -6.13 16.89
N ALA A 48 9.11 -5.26 16.02
CA ALA A 48 9.22 -5.40 14.57
C ALA A 48 10.65 -5.69 14.03
N PRO A 49 11.75 -5.13 14.59
CA PRO A 49 13.10 -5.51 14.16
C PRO A 49 13.40 -7.00 14.33
N GLU A 50 12.76 -7.68 15.29
CA GLU A 50 12.86 -9.13 15.47
C GLU A 50 12.30 -9.89 14.27
N GLN A 51 11.23 -9.37 13.67
CA GLN A 51 10.61 -9.95 12.47
C GLN A 51 11.52 -9.79 11.26
N VAL A 52 12.28 -8.69 11.14
CA VAL A 52 13.33 -8.54 10.11
C VAL A 52 14.38 -9.65 10.25
N ALA A 53 14.85 -9.89 11.48
CA ALA A 53 15.80 -10.97 11.75
C ALA A 53 15.21 -12.37 11.47
N ASN A 54 13.91 -12.57 11.73
CA ASN A 54 13.22 -13.82 11.43
C ASN A 54 13.08 -14.05 9.91
N VAL A 55 12.72 -13.01 9.14
CA VAL A 55 12.64 -13.10 7.67
C VAL A 55 14.01 -13.46 7.08
N ALA A 56 15.10 -12.95 7.65
CA ALA A 56 16.45 -13.28 7.22
C ALA A 56 16.85 -14.77 7.40
N THR A 57 16.04 -15.61 8.05
CA THR A 57 16.27 -17.06 8.16
C THR A 57 15.60 -17.85 7.03
N MET A 58 14.73 -17.22 6.23
CA MET A 58 13.84 -17.92 5.31
C MET A 58 14.59 -18.52 4.10
N PRO A 59 14.23 -19.74 3.64
CA PRO A 59 14.92 -20.42 2.55
C PRO A 59 14.90 -19.64 1.23
N GLY A 60 16.04 -19.62 0.54
CA GLY A 60 16.18 -18.96 -0.76
C GLY A 60 16.03 -17.44 -0.74
N ILE A 61 16.13 -16.79 0.43
CA ILE A 61 16.20 -15.33 0.51
C ILE A 61 17.42 -14.81 -0.26
N VAL A 62 17.20 -13.75 -1.03
CA VAL A 62 18.18 -13.08 -1.89
C VAL A 62 18.41 -11.67 -1.37
N GLY A 63 19.67 -11.26 -1.26
CA GLY A 63 20.03 -9.99 -0.61
C GLY A 63 19.78 -10.00 0.90
N MET A 64 19.33 -8.87 1.45
CA MET A 64 19.02 -8.71 2.89
C MET A 64 17.51 -8.72 3.11
N ALA A 65 17.07 -9.14 4.31
CA ALA A 65 15.71 -8.87 4.76
C ALA A 65 15.62 -7.39 5.14
N MET A 66 14.71 -6.63 4.55
CA MET A 66 14.67 -5.18 4.71
C MET A 66 13.41 -4.69 5.41
N ALA A 67 13.53 -3.55 6.06
CA ALA A 67 12.41 -2.79 6.57
C ALA A 67 12.54 -1.29 6.32
N MET A 68 11.45 -0.69 5.88
CA MET A 68 11.29 0.72 5.58
C MET A 68 11.13 1.56 6.87
N PRO A 69 11.23 2.90 6.82
CA PRO A 69 11.22 3.73 8.03
C PRO A 69 9.88 3.70 8.80
N ASP A 70 8.80 3.32 8.13
CA ASP A 70 7.46 3.08 8.68
C ASP A 70 7.29 1.68 9.32
N ILE A 71 8.39 0.93 9.53
CA ILE A 71 8.39 -0.42 10.14
C ILE A 71 7.60 -0.50 11.44
N HIS A 72 6.72 -1.50 11.54
CA HIS A 72 6.02 -1.85 12.78
C HIS A 72 5.56 -3.32 12.79
N TRP A 73 5.15 -3.81 13.95
CA TRP A 73 4.79 -5.22 14.14
C TRP A 73 3.72 -5.69 13.15
N GLY A 74 4.00 -6.79 12.46
CA GLY A 74 3.08 -7.45 11.54
C GLY A 74 2.82 -8.91 11.90
N TYR A 75 2.19 -9.65 10.98
CA TYR A 75 2.07 -11.11 11.04
C TYR A 75 3.23 -11.78 10.30
N GLY A 76 4.16 -12.40 11.03
CA GLY A 76 5.38 -13.02 10.48
C GLY A 76 6.40 -11.99 10.00
N PHE A 77 6.12 -11.34 8.88
CA PHE A 77 6.90 -10.21 8.37
C PHE A 77 6.46 -8.91 9.05
N PRO A 78 7.40 -7.96 9.28
CA PRO A 78 7.02 -6.62 9.71
C PRO A 78 6.20 -5.93 8.60
N ILE A 79 5.28 -5.05 8.99
CA ILE A 79 4.74 -4.07 8.05
C ILE A 79 5.84 -3.03 7.83
N GLY A 80 6.02 -2.55 6.60
CA GLY A 80 7.25 -1.88 6.18
C GLY A 80 8.28 -2.85 5.61
N GLY A 81 7.98 -4.15 5.51
CA GLY A 81 8.94 -5.19 5.15
C GLY A 81 9.11 -5.38 3.64
N VAL A 82 10.34 -5.64 3.21
CA VAL A 82 10.67 -6.11 1.86
C VAL A 82 11.64 -7.30 1.95
N ALA A 83 11.36 -8.36 1.21
CA ALA A 83 12.30 -9.46 1.00
C ALA A 83 12.16 -10.04 -0.40
N ALA A 84 13.29 -10.32 -1.04
CA ALA A 84 13.32 -11.02 -2.31
C ALA A 84 13.70 -12.48 -2.08
N PHE A 85 13.05 -13.40 -2.80
CA PHE A 85 13.39 -14.82 -2.79
C PHE A 85 13.69 -15.26 -4.22
N ASP A 86 14.65 -16.16 -4.37
CA ASP A 86 15.01 -16.73 -5.67
C ASP A 86 13.78 -17.37 -6.35
N TYR A 87 13.58 -17.14 -7.65
CA TYR A 87 12.37 -17.59 -8.34
C TYR A 87 12.30 -19.12 -8.51
N ASP A 88 13.44 -19.81 -8.55
CA ASP A 88 13.47 -21.26 -8.79
C ASP A 88 13.55 -22.06 -7.48
N SER A 89 14.33 -21.57 -6.51
CA SER A 89 14.66 -22.26 -5.26
C SER A 89 14.10 -21.60 -3.99
N GLY A 90 13.50 -20.42 -4.12
CA GLY A 90 12.95 -19.65 -3.01
C GLY A 90 11.54 -20.04 -2.61
N VAL A 91 10.97 -19.21 -1.74
CA VAL A 91 9.65 -19.43 -1.15
C VAL A 91 8.71 -18.27 -1.42
N ILE A 92 7.42 -18.55 -1.33
CA ILE A 92 6.36 -17.55 -1.25
C ILE A 92 5.68 -17.65 0.11
N SER A 93 5.47 -16.51 0.76
CA SER A 93 4.82 -16.43 2.08
C SER A 93 3.67 -15.44 2.04
N PRO A 94 2.43 -15.87 2.30
CA PRO A 94 1.31 -14.95 2.41
C PRO A 94 1.49 -13.92 3.53
N GLY A 95 2.17 -14.31 4.62
CA GLY A 95 2.53 -13.42 5.71
C GLY A 95 3.47 -12.28 5.29
N GLY A 96 4.29 -12.49 4.24
CA GLY A 96 5.18 -11.50 3.65
C GLY A 96 4.55 -10.58 2.61
N ILE A 97 3.34 -10.91 2.14
CA ILE A 97 2.53 -10.06 1.26
C ILE A 97 1.50 -9.28 2.08
N GLY A 98 0.89 -9.93 3.07
CA GLY A 98 -0.13 -9.36 3.95
C GLY A 98 -1.54 -9.84 3.62
N TYR A 99 -2.45 -9.68 4.60
CA TYR A 99 -3.83 -10.12 4.47
C TYR A 99 -4.60 -9.32 3.42
N ASP A 100 -4.50 -7.99 3.43
CA ASP A 100 -5.14 -7.17 2.42
C ASP A 100 -4.25 -7.08 1.17
N ILE A 101 -4.32 -8.12 0.34
CA ILE A 101 -3.60 -8.24 -0.92
C ILE A 101 -3.91 -7.03 -1.80
N ASN A 102 -2.86 -6.41 -2.35
CA ASN A 102 -2.93 -5.17 -3.11
C ASN A 102 -3.77 -4.08 -2.40
N CYS A 103 -3.68 -4.00 -1.07
CA CYS A 103 -3.88 -2.70 -0.43
C CYS A 103 -2.91 -1.72 -1.08
N GLY A 104 -3.42 -0.55 -1.45
CA GLY A 104 -2.71 0.38 -2.30
C GLY A 104 -3.40 1.73 -2.37
N VAL A 105 -2.75 2.64 -3.06
CA VAL A 105 -3.11 4.05 -3.10
C VAL A 105 -3.21 4.51 -4.53
N ARG A 106 -4.26 5.25 -4.83
CA ARG A 106 -4.46 5.93 -6.11
C ARG A 106 -4.57 7.43 -5.87
N LEU A 107 -3.92 8.22 -6.72
CA LEU A 107 -4.07 9.67 -6.72
C LEU A 107 -4.76 10.10 -8.01
N ILE A 108 -5.81 10.88 -7.89
CA ILE A 108 -6.58 11.47 -8.99
C ILE A 108 -6.33 12.97 -8.95
N ARG A 109 -5.80 13.57 -10.02
CA ARG A 109 -5.63 15.02 -10.12
C ARG A 109 -6.92 15.68 -10.58
N THR A 110 -7.01 17.00 -10.46
CA THR A 110 -8.08 17.81 -11.05
C THR A 110 -7.48 19.11 -11.58
N ASP A 111 -8.21 19.82 -12.43
CA ASP A 111 -7.86 21.18 -12.85
C ASP A 111 -8.32 22.25 -11.83
N LEU A 112 -8.91 21.82 -10.71
CA LEU A 112 -9.45 22.68 -9.67
C LEU A 112 -8.36 23.18 -8.71
N LYS A 113 -8.61 24.36 -8.15
CA LYS A 113 -7.87 24.93 -7.02
C LYS A 113 -8.68 24.84 -5.74
N GLU A 114 -8.01 25.05 -4.61
CA GLU A 114 -8.66 25.13 -3.30
C GLU A 114 -9.84 26.12 -3.30
N ALA A 115 -9.71 27.27 -3.97
CA ALA A 115 -10.79 28.26 -4.05
C ALA A 115 -12.07 27.71 -4.69
N ASP A 116 -11.96 26.78 -5.65
CA ASP A 116 -13.10 26.16 -6.33
C ASP A 116 -13.79 25.10 -5.46
N VAL A 117 -13.06 24.50 -4.52
CA VAL A 117 -13.50 23.34 -3.74
C VAL A 117 -13.86 23.69 -2.31
N ARG A 118 -13.16 24.65 -1.68
CA ARG A 118 -13.33 25.03 -0.27
C ARG A 118 -14.77 25.41 0.09
N PRO A 119 -15.52 26.18 -0.73
CA PRO A 119 -16.94 26.47 -0.44
C PRO A 119 -17.84 25.23 -0.48
N HIS A 120 -17.43 24.20 -1.23
CA HIS A 120 -18.21 22.98 -1.47
C HIS A 120 -17.67 21.76 -0.72
N ILE A 121 -16.64 21.91 0.12
CA ILE A 121 -15.89 20.77 0.67
C ILE A 121 -16.76 19.79 1.46
N ARG A 122 -17.75 20.30 2.22
CA ARG A 122 -18.72 19.48 2.93
C ARG A 122 -19.59 18.69 1.97
N ALA A 123 -20.17 19.35 0.96
CA ALA A 123 -21.01 18.71 -0.04
C ALA A 123 -20.24 17.66 -0.87
N LEU A 124 -18.98 17.95 -1.25
CA LEU A 124 -18.13 17.02 -1.98
C LEU A 124 -17.78 15.80 -1.14
N THR A 125 -17.37 16.00 0.12
CA THR A 125 -17.03 14.90 1.03
C THR A 125 -18.26 14.03 1.33
N ASP A 126 -19.43 14.65 1.50
CA ASP A 126 -20.69 13.96 1.70
C ASP A 126 -21.13 13.17 0.46
N ALA A 127 -20.96 13.75 -0.73
CA ALA A 127 -21.24 13.08 -1.99
C ALA A 127 -20.27 11.91 -2.22
N CYS A 128 -18.98 12.06 -1.92
CA CYS A 128 -18.01 10.96 -1.93
C CYS A 128 -18.41 9.86 -0.94
N PHE A 129 -18.79 10.19 0.29
CA PHE A 129 -19.25 9.21 1.29
C PHE A 129 -20.51 8.46 0.83
N LYS A 130 -21.43 9.14 0.13
CA LYS A 130 -22.63 8.52 -0.44
C LYS A 130 -22.33 7.63 -1.65
N ASN A 131 -21.45 8.08 -2.53
CA ASN A 131 -21.11 7.41 -3.79
C ASN A 131 -19.98 6.38 -3.62
N VAL A 132 -19.40 6.27 -2.43
CA VAL A 132 -18.35 5.30 -2.10
C VAL A 132 -18.71 4.61 -0.79
N PRO A 133 -19.39 3.45 -0.85
CA PRO A 133 -19.73 2.67 0.34
C PRO A 133 -18.52 2.41 1.23
N SER A 134 -18.70 2.52 2.54
CA SER A 134 -17.61 2.44 3.51
C SER A 134 -18.09 1.72 4.78
N GLY A 135 -17.22 0.97 5.45
CA GLY A 135 -17.61 0.13 6.58
C GLY A 135 -17.38 -1.37 6.40
N VAL A 136 -17.49 -2.10 7.51
CA VAL A 136 -17.29 -3.56 7.55
C VAL A 136 -18.54 -4.26 7.06
N GLY A 137 -18.45 -4.94 5.91
CA GLY A 137 -19.56 -5.74 5.37
C GLY A 137 -20.63 -4.93 4.64
N GLU A 138 -20.41 -3.62 4.42
CA GLU A 138 -21.29 -2.83 3.57
C GLU A 138 -21.16 -3.23 2.09
N GLY A 139 -22.28 -3.11 1.37
CA GLY A 139 -22.39 -3.45 -0.05
C GLY A 139 -21.48 -2.61 -0.93
N GLY A 140 -20.98 -3.18 -2.01
CA GLY A 140 -20.19 -2.48 -3.03
C GLY A 140 -21.05 -1.62 -3.97
N LEU A 141 -20.44 -0.60 -4.57
CA LEU A 141 -21.09 0.20 -5.62
C LEU A 141 -21.51 -0.66 -6.82
N ALA A 142 -20.71 -1.67 -7.16
CA ALA A 142 -21.01 -2.59 -8.25
C ALA A 142 -21.70 -3.86 -7.72
N LYS A 143 -22.88 -4.17 -8.25
CA LYS A 143 -23.51 -5.47 -8.06
C LYS A 143 -22.89 -6.48 -9.02
N VAL A 144 -22.12 -7.43 -8.50
CA VAL A 144 -21.43 -8.43 -9.32
C VAL A 144 -21.99 -9.82 -9.11
N SER A 145 -22.17 -10.57 -10.22
CA SER A 145 -22.42 -12.01 -10.16
C SER A 145 -21.12 -12.78 -9.85
N ARG A 146 -21.22 -14.10 -9.61
CA ARG A 146 -20.01 -14.94 -9.49
C ARG A 146 -19.17 -14.94 -10.79
N GLN A 147 -19.83 -14.86 -11.94
CA GLN A 147 -19.16 -14.80 -13.24
C GLN A 147 -18.45 -13.46 -13.43
N ASP A 148 -19.09 -12.34 -13.04
CA ASP A 148 -18.43 -11.03 -13.05
C ASP A 148 -17.27 -10.99 -12.06
N LEU A 149 -17.41 -11.61 -10.88
CA LEU A 149 -16.33 -11.72 -9.90
C LEU A 149 -15.15 -12.57 -10.41
N ALA A 150 -15.42 -13.60 -11.20
CA ALA A 150 -14.37 -14.36 -11.87
C ALA A 150 -13.64 -13.49 -12.88
N LYS A 151 -14.38 -12.82 -13.78
CA LYS A 151 -13.82 -11.94 -14.81
C LYS A 151 -13.03 -10.77 -14.23
N LEU A 152 -13.53 -10.03 -13.25
CA LEU A 152 -12.74 -8.93 -12.68
C LEU A 152 -11.47 -9.43 -11.97
N ALA A 153 -11.50 -10.63 -11.40
CA ALA A 153 -10.35 -11.23 -10.74
C ALA A 153 -9.33 -11.81 -11.73
N THR A 154 -9.73 -12.20 -12.94
CA THR A 154 -8.81 -12.68 -13.98
C THR A 154 -8.34 -11.56 -14.90
N ASP A 155 -9.25 -10.71 -15.36
CA ASP A 155 -9.01 -9.76 -16.46
C ASP A 155 -8.49 -8.40 -15.97
N GLY A 156 -8.45 -8.19 -14.65
CA GLY A 156 -8.01 -6.92 -14.06
C GLY A 156 -8.88 -5.75 -14.49
N VAL A 157 -8.31 -4.56 -14.63
CA VAL A 157 -9.04 -3.30 -14.91
C VAL A 157 -9.76 -3.32 -16.26
N ALA A 158 -9.41 -4.22 -17.18
CA ALA A 158 -10.14 -4.39 -18.45
C ALA A 158 -11.63 -4.68 -18.22
N TRP A 159 -11.98 -5.41 -17.15
CA TRP A 159 -13.38 -5.61 -16.74
C TRP A 159 -14.08 -4.29 -16.41
N SER A 160 -13.41 -3.38 -15.68
CA SER A 160 -13.97 -2.07 -15.36
C SER A 160 -14.17 -1.19 -16.60
N VAL A 161 -13.29 -1.30 -17.60
CA VAL A 161 -13.45 -0.62 -18.90
C VAL A 161 -14.69 -1.17 -19.62
N GLU A 162 -14.81 -2.50 -19.74
CA GLU A 162 -15.96 -3.15 -20.40
C GLU A 162 -17.30 -2.75 -19.74
N LYS A 163 -17.33 -2.62 -18.41
CA LYS A 163 -18.53 -2.27 -17.64
C LYS A 163 -18.80 -0.76 -17.53
N GLY A 164 -17.92 0.10 -18.07
CA GLY A 164 -18.08 1.56 -18.02
C GLY A 164 -17.71 2.21 -16.68
N TYR A 165 -16.95 1.53 -15.82
CA TYR A 165 -16.40 2.09 -14.58
C TYR A 165 -15.00 2.72 -14.77
N ALA A 166 -14.42 2.62 -15.96
CA ALA A 166 -13.10 3.16 -16.26
C ALA A 166 -13.09 3.87 -17.61
N TRP A 167 -12.30 4.93 -17.70
CA TRP A 167 -11.86 5.43 -18.99
C TRP A 167 -10.73 4.51 -19.51
N PRO A 168 -10.65 4.18 -20.80
CA PRO A 168 -9.60 3.30 -21.33
C PRO A 168 -8.18 3.73 -20.96
N GLU A 169 -7.93 5.05 -20.96
CA GLU A 169 -6.63 5.65 -20.62
C GLU A 169 -6.23 5.49 -19.15
N ASP A 170 -7.17 5.22 -18.24
CA ASP A 170 -6.87 5.03 -16.81
C ASP A 170 -5.83 3.92 -16.59
N THR A 171 -5.85 2.89 -17.45
CA THR A 171 -4.97 1.71 -17.35
C THR A 171 -3.50 2.06 -17.43
N ALA A 172 -3.12 3.08 -18.21
CA ALA A 172 -1.72 3.47 -18.42
C ALA A 172 -1.05 4.06 -17.16
N HIS A 173 -1.85 4.50 -16.19
CA HIS A 173 -1.38 5.11 -14.94
C HIS A 173 -1.60 4.18 -13.74
N ILE A 174 -1.80 2.89 -13.96
CA ILE A 174 -1.93 1.88 -12.90
C ILE A 174 -0.73 0.95 -12.93
N GLU A 175 -0.17 0.63 -11.76
CA GLU A 175 0.91 -0.35 -11.67
C GLU A 175 0.51 -1.66 -12.35
N ALA A 176 1.40 -2.20 -13.22
CA ALA A 176 1.14 -3.38 -14.05
C ALA A 176 -0.14 -3.26 -14.89
N GLU A 177 -0.50 -2.05 -15.29
CA GLU A 177 -1.69 -1.73 -16.08
C GLU A 177 -3.00 -2.24 -15.42
N GLY A 178 -2.96 -2.46 -14.11
CA GLY A 178 -4.09 -2.97 -13.33
C GLY A 178 -4.39 -4.45 -13.53
N HIS A 179 -3.41 -5.25 -13.98
CA HIS A 179 -3.63 -6.66 -14.30
C HIS A 179 -2.38 -7.53 -14.04
N LEU A 180 -2.55 -8.59 -13.25
CA LEU A 180 -1.61 -9.70 -13.14
C LEU A 180 -2.15 -10.92 -13.93
N PRO A 181 -1.46 -11.38 -14.98
CA PRO A 181 -1.99 -12.36 -15.94
C PRO A 181 -2.06 -13.79 -15.41
N ASP A 182 -1.31 -14.12 -14.36
CA ASP A 182 -1.30 -15.48 -13.78
C ASP A 182 -2.53 -15.76 -12.88
N ALA A 183 -3.49 -14.83 -12.83
CA ALA A 183 -4.70 -15.00 -12.04
C ALA A 183 -5.51 -16.23 -12.48
N ASP A 184 -5.81 -17.12 -11.53
CA ASP A 184 -6.66 -18.30 -11.75
C ASP A 184 -7.73 -18.38 -10.67
N PHE A 185 -8.96 -18.02 -11.05
CA PHE A 185 -10.10 -17.98 -10.14
C PHE A 185 -10.45 -19.35 -9.56
N SER A 186 -10.04 -20.47 -10.19
CA SER A 186 -10.26 -21.82 -9.63
C SER A 186 -9.44 -22.10 -8.37
N ARG A 187 -8.43 -21.27 -8.09
CA ARG A 187 -7.57 -21.34 -6.89
C ARG A 187 -8.13 -20.54 -5.71
N VAL A 188 -9.25 -19.85 -5.90
CA VAL A 188 -9.88 -19.01 -4.87
C VAL A 188 -10.97 -19.80 -4.15
N GLY A 189 -10.90 -19.86 -2.82
CA GLY A 189 -11.88 -20.57 -1.99
C GLY A 189 -13.26 -19.91 -1.99
N GLU A 190 -14.32 -20.71 -1.84
CA GLU A 190 -15.72 -20.23 -1.90
C GLU A 190 -16.05 -19.18 -0.82
N ARG A 191 -15.38 -19.24 0.33
CA ARG A 191 -15.50 -18.22 1.38
C ARG A 191 -14.95 -16.87 0.92
N ALA A 192 -13.85 -16.85 0.18
CA ALA A 192 -13.29 -15.62 -0.38
C ALA A 192 -14.24 -15.04 -1.43
N ILE A 193 -14.74 -15.89 -2.33
CA ILE A 193 -15.74 -15.54 -3.36
C ILE A 193 -16.98 -14.87 -2.72
N THR A 194 -17.56 -15.52 -1.70
CA THR A 194 -18.74 -14.99 -0.99
C THR A 194 -18.46 -13.63 -0.35
N ARG A 195 -17.31 -13.47 0.30
CA ARG A 195 -16.92 -12.20 0.94
C ARG A 195 -16.63 -11.08 -0.06
N GLY A 196 -16.03 -11.40 -1.20
CA GLY A 196 -15.62 -10.42 -2.21
C GLY A 196 -16.77 -9.90 -3.06
N LYS A 197 -17.72 -10.77 -3.40
CA LYS A 197 -18.84 -10.47 -4.31
C LYS A 197 -19.61 -9.21 -3.89
N ASP A 198 -19.89 -9.07 -2.60
CA ASP A 198 -20.72 -7.96 -2.12
C ASP A 198 -19.91 -6.71 -1.78
N GLN A 199 -18.61 -6.65 -2.10
CA GLN A 199 -17.70 -5.59 -1.63
C GLN A 199 -17.01 -4.80 -2.76
N VAL A 200 -17.31 -5.08 -4.03
CA VAL A 200 -16.68 -4.41 -5.18
C VAL A 200 -17.10 -2.94 -5.26
N GLY A 201 -16.14 -2.02 -5.22
CA GLY A 201 -16.38 -0.59 -5.16
C GLY A 201 -16.71 -0.11 -3.75
N SER A 202 -16.07 -0.67 -2.72
CA SER A 202 -16.20 -0.22 -1.33
C SER A 202 -14.84 0.11 -0.72
N LEU A 203 -14.81 1.09 0.19
CA LEU A 203 -13.61 1.47 0.92
C LEU A 203 -13.20 0.41 1.94
N GLY A 204 -14.17 -0.02 2.75
CA GLY A 204 -13.90 -0.76 3.96
C GLY A 204 -13.60 0.09 5.18
N ALA A 205 -12.82 -0.47 6.10
CA ALA A 205 -12.51 0.10 7.41
C ALA A 205 -11.00 0.09 7.64
N GLY A 206 -10.56 0.52 8.83
CA GLY A 206 -9.15 0.65 9.18
C GLY A 206 -8.55 1.91 8.57
N ASN A 207 -7.35 1.80 8.00
CA ASN A 207 -6.64 2.93 7.39
C ASN A 207 -7.14 3.30 5.99
N HIS A 208 -8.25 2.72 5.52
CA HIS A 208 -8.79 3.00 4.19
C HIS A 208 -9.62 4.28 4.16
N PHE A 209 -9.45 5.11 3.12
CA PHE A 209 -10.14 6.39 2.98
C PHE A 209 -10.27 6.86 1.52
N VAL A 210 -11.19 7.79 1.30
CA VAL A 210 -11.10 8.77 0.21
C VAL A 210 -10.77 10.13 0.82
N GLU A 211 -9.74 10.80 0.35
CA GLU A 211 -9.32 12.10 0.87
C GLU A 211 -9.22 13.14 -0.25
N ILE A 212 -9.98 14.21 -0.12
CA ILE A 212 -9.86 15.40 -0.95
C ILE A 212 -8.73 16.24 -0.34
N GLN A 213 -7.65 16.41 -1.10
CA GLN A 213 -6.42 17.08 -0.66
C GLN A 213 -6.08 18.24 -1.59
N LYS A 214 -5.20 19.13 -1.14
CA LYS A 214 -4.54 20.11 -2.01
C LYS A 214 -3.04 19.93 -1.99
N VAL A 215 -2.38 20.22 -3.11
CA VAL A 215 -0.92 20.41 -3.16
C VAL A 215 -0.58 21.64 -2.32
N ASP A 216 0.13 21.44 -1.21
CA ASP A 216 0.58 22.52 -0.32
C ASP A 216 1.99 22.99 -0.69
N ARG A 217 2.82 22.07 -1.18
CA ARG A 217 4.20 22.38 -1.57
C ARG A 217 4.67 21.52 -2.74
N VAL A 218 5.42 22.14 -3.65
CA VAL A 218 6.15 21.47 -4.73
C VAL A 218 7.64 21.54 -4.43
N TYR A 219 8.31 20.39 -4.46
CA TYR A 219 9.74 20.24 -4.20
C TYR A 219 10.53 20.00 -5.49
N ASP A 220 9.94 19.26 -6.44
CA ASP A 220 10.50 19.04 -7.78
C ASP A 220 9.52 19.48 -8.85
N ALA A 221 9.74 20.67 -9.41
CA ALA A 221 8.86 21.24 -10.43
C ALA A 221 8.81 20.43 -11.73
N ARG A 222 9.91 19.76 -12.12
CA ARG A 222 9.95 18.94 -13.34
C ARG A 222 9.09 17.70 -13.16
N ALA A 223 9.27 16.98 -12.06
CA ALA A 223 8.49 15.80 -11.74
C ALA A 223 7.02 16.14 -11.50
N ALA A 224 6.73 17.22 -10.76
CA ALA A 224 5.37 17.64 -10.50
C ALA A 224 4.62 18.02 -11.79
N LYS A 225 5.32 18.62 -12.77
CA LYS A 225 4.73 18.96 -14.07
C LYS A 225 4.41 17.72 -14.90
N ALA A 226 5.32 16.74 -14.92
CA ALA A 226 5.06 15.46 -15.56
C ALA A 226 3.84 14.75 -14.96
N LEU A 227 3.62 14.91 -13.65
CA LEU A 227 2.50 14.32 -12.91
C LEU A 227 1.21 15.16 -12.93
N GLY A 228 1.20 16.34 -13.56
CA GLY A 228 0.05 17.24 -13.59
C GLY A 228 -0.34 17.83 -12.23
N ILE A 229 0.64 18.03 -11.34
CA ILE A 229 0.44 18.54 -9.96
C ILE A 229 1.46 19.64 -9.59
N ASP A 230 1.98 20.37 -10.58
CA ASP A 230 3.04 21.40 -10.44
C ASP A 230 2.62 22.72 -9.81
N SER A 231 1.35 22.86 -9.46
CA SER A 231 0.80 24.12 -8.98
C SER A 231 0.25 24.00 -7.57
N VAL A 232 0.77 24.82 -6.66
CA VAL A 232 0.29 24.92 -5.28
C VAL A 232 -1.20 25.28 -5.30
N GLY A 233 -1.97 24.62 -4.44
CA GLY A 233 -3.42 24.73 -4.35
C GLY A 233 -4.18 23.82 -5.31
N THR A 234 -3.53 23.09 -6.24
CA THR A 234 -4.20 22.06 -7.07
C THR A 234 -4.88 21.04 -6.17
N VAL A 235 -6.16 20.78 -6.41
CA VAL A 235 -6.93 19.78 -5.69
C VAL A 235 -6.72 18.41 -6.32
N CYS A 236 -6.49 17.41 -5.47
CA CYS A 236 -6.39 16.01 -5.84
C CYS A 236 -7.29 15.18 -4.92
N VAL A 237 -7.59 13.96 -5.34
CA VAL A 237 -8.30 12.97 -4.52
C VAL A 237 -7.42 11.74 -4.36
N MET A 238 -7.13 11.37 -3.12
CA MET A 238 -6.40 10.16 -2.79
C MET A 238 -7.38 9.06 -2.36
N VAL A 239 -7.26 7.88 -2.96
CA VAL A 239 -8.05 6.70 -2.63
C VAL A 239 -7.12 5.64 -2.06
N HIS A 240 -7.34 5.25 -0.82
CA HIS A 240 -6.60 4.18 -0.15
C HIS A 240 -7.55 3.04 0.21
N THR A 241 -7.42 1.90 -0.47
CA THR A 241 -8.12 0.66 -0.16
C THR A 241 -7.41 -0.53 -0.81
N GLY A 242 -7.92 -1.74 -0.57
CA GLY A 242 -7.36 -2.98 -1.10
C GLY A 242 -8.40 -3.95 -1.62
N SER A 243 -8.07 -5.22 -1.47
CA SER A 243 -8.85 -6.39 -1.90
C SER A 243 -10.02 -6.75 -0.99
N ARG A 244 -10.25 -5.97 0.06
CA ARG A 244 -11.39 -6.14 0.98
C ARG A 244 -11.37 -7.53 1.64
N GLY A 245 -12.53 -8.10 1.91
CA GLY A 245 -12.65 -9.44 2.47
C GLY A 245 -12.18 -10.55 1.52
N PHE A 246 -12.06 -10.27 0.22
CA PHE A 246 -11.65 -11.23 -0.80
C PHE A 246 -10.18 -11.65 -0.60
N GLY A 247 -9.24 -10.69 -0.68
CA GLY A 247 -7.82 -11.00 -0.49
C GLY A 247 -7.48 -11.38 0.95
N HIS A 248 -8.17 -10.81 1.96
CA HIS A 248 -8.00 -11.26 3.34
C HIS A 248 -8.29 -12.76 3.47
N GLN A 249 -9.38 -13.24 2.86
CA GLN A 249 -9.71 -14.66 2.95
C GLN A 249 -8.73 -15.52 2.16
N ILE A 250 -8.28 -15.08 0.97
CA ILE A 250 -7.22 -15.75 0.21
C ILE A 250 -5.96 -15.90 1.08
N ALA A 251 -5.51 -14.82 1.72
CA ALA A 251 -4.36 -14.88 2.62
C ALA A 251 -4.60 -15.86 3.78
N SER A 252 -5.75 -15.82 4.45
CA SER A 252 -6.10 -16.78 5.51
C SER A 252 -6.01 -18.24 5.04
N ASP A 253 -6.62 -18.56 3.89
CA ASP A 253 -6.70 -19.92 3.35
C ASP A 253 -5.29 -20.45 3.02
N TYR A 254 -4.44 -19.61 2.42
CA TYR A 254 -3.09 -20.01 2.03
C TYR A 254 -2.05 -19.94 3.15
N ILE A 255 -2.27 -19.15 4.21
CA ILE A 255 -1.48 -19.26 5.46
C ILE A 255 -1.67 -20.65 6.03
N GLU A 256 -2.91 -21.12 6.18
CA GLU A 256 -3.20 -22.45 6.70
C GLU A 256 -2.60 -23.55 5.80
N ALA A 257 -2.68 -23.39 4.48
CA ALA A 257 -2.03 -24.30 3.54
C ALA A 257 -0.50 -24.33 3.73
N CYS A 258 0.14 -23.16 3.82
CA CYS A 258 1.58 -23.06 4.02
C CYS A 258 2.04 -23.61 5.38
N GLU A 259 1.26 -23.46 6.45
CA GLU A 259 1.57 -24.09 7.75
C GLU A 259 1.65 -25.62 7.64
N ARG A 260 0.80 -26.23 6.80
CA ARG A 260 0.87 -27.69 6.53
C ARG A 260 2.10 -28.03 5.70
N VAL A 261 2.47 -27.21 4.72
CA VAL A 261 3.69 -27.37 3.92
C VAL A 261 4.93 -27.33 4.82
N VAL A 262 5.04 -26.31 5.67
CA VAL A 262 6.14 -26.16 6.64
C VAL A 262 6.32 -27.43 7.49
N LYS A 263 5.22 -27.99 8.01
CA LYS A 263 5.25 -29.24 8.80
C LYS A 263 5.65 -30.45 7.95
N ARG A 264 5.08 -30.59 6.75
CA ARG A 264 5.33 -31.72 5.83
C ARG A 264 6.78 -31.75 5.36
N GLU A 265 7.32 -30.60 4.99
CA GLU A 265 8.66 -30.45 4.41
C GLU A 265 9.73 -30.12 5.46
N LYS A 266 9.32 -30.00 6.74
CA LYS A 266 10.19 -29.70 7.88
C LYS A 266 11.00 -28.42 7.66
N ILE A 267 10.34 -27.39 7.14
CA ILE A 267 10.96 -26.08 6.95
C ILE A 267 11.19 -25.46 8.33
N GLU A 268 12.45 -25.20 8.68
CA GLU A 268 12.80 -24.57 9.94
C GLU A 268 12.50 -23.07 9.90
N LEU A 269 11.54 -22.65 10.72
CA LEU A 269 11.15 -21.24 10.88
C LEU A 269 11.19 -20.87 12.37
N PRO A 270 11.73 -19.70 12.73
CA PRO A 270 11.73 -19.21 14.12
C PRO A 270 10.34 -18.81 14.62
N ASP A 271 9.39 -18.60 13.72
CA ASP A 271 8.01 -18.23 13.99
C ASP A 271 7.10 -18.86 12.92
N LEU A 272 6.04 -19.56 13.34
CA LEU A 272 5.08 -20.17 12.42
C LEU A 272 4.31 -19.14 11.58
N GLN A 273 4.22 -17.89 12.04
CA GLN A 273 3.63 -16.80 11.23
C GLN A 273 4.42 -16.50 9.94
N LEU A 274 5.65 -17.02 9.81
CA LEU A 274 6.43 -17.01 8.56
C LEU A 274 6.08 -18.16 7.61
N ALA A 275 4.96 -18.85 7.85
CA ALA A 275 4.51 -19.96 7.01
C ALA A 275 4.67 -19.64 5.52
N CYS A 276 5.31 -20.54 4.80
CA CYS A 276 5.66 -20.38 3.40
C CYS A 276 5.64 -21.73 2.68
N ALA A 277 5.67 -21.67 1.35
CA ALA A 277 5.84 -22.83 0.48
C ALA A 277 6.92 -22.53 -0.57
N PRO A 278 7.69 -23.52 -1.05
CA PRO A 278 8.55 -23.32 -2.21
C PRO A 278 7.73 -22.77 -3.38
N ILE A 279 8.23 -21.74 -4.07
CA ILE A 279 7.46 -21.05 -5.12
C ILE A 279 7.04 -22.00 -6.25
N GLY A 280 7.88 -22.98 -6.62
CA GLY A 280 7.58 -23.99 -7.62
C GLY A 280 6.68 -25.15 -7.14
N SER A 281 6.35 -25.22 -5.85
CA SER A 281 5.45 -26.23 -5.32
C SER A 281 4.00 -26.00 -5.76
N LYS A 282 3.15 -27.02 -5.62
CA LYS A 282 1.71 -26.88 -5.90
C LYS A 282 1.09 -25.78 -5.05
N GLU A 283 1.33 -25.78 -3.74
CA GLU A 283 0.77 -24.78 -2.83
C GLU A 283 1.32 -23.36 -3.09
N GLY A 284 2.61 -23.25 -3.46
CA GLY A 284 3.21 -21.98 -3.85
C GLY A 284 2.59 -21.39 -5.12
N GLN A 285 2.41 -22.21 -6.16
CA GLN A 285 1.76 -21.80 -7.41
C GLN A 285 0.26 -21.52 -7.23
N ASP A 286 -0.46 -22.35 -6.47
CA ASP A 286 -1.87 -22.11 -6.17
C ASP A 286 -2.04 -20.76 -5.43
N TYR A 287 -1.18 -20.46 -4.44
CA TYR A 287 -1.20 -19.17 -3.75
C TYR A 287 -0.86 -18.02 -4.70
N TRP A 288 0.20 -18.14 -5.51
CA TRP A 288 0.60 -17.10 -6.48
C TRP A 288 -0.58 -16.68 -7.37
N ARG A 289 -1.27 -17.66 -7.96
CA ARG A 289 -2.41 -17.41 -8.84
C ARG A 289 -3.62 -16.82 -8.10
N ALA A 290 -3.90 -17.29 -6.88
CA ALA A 290 -4.96 -16.72 -6.04
C ALA A 290 -4.62 -15.29 -5.59
N MET A 291 -3.36 -15.00 -5.28
CA MET A 291 -2.87 -13.67 -4.95
C MET A 291 -3.01 -12.72 -6.14
N CYS A 292 -2.71 -13.17 -7.37
CA CYS A 292 -2.99 -12.42 -8.58
C CYS A 292 -4.49 -12.07 -8.72
N CYS A 293 -5.40 -13.01 -8.41
CA CYS A 293 -6.83 -12.69 -8.32
C CYS A 293 -7.15 -11.62 -7.28
N GLY A 294 -6.54 -11.70 -6.09
CA GLY A 294 -6.69 -10.69 -5.04
C GLY A 294 -6.20 -9.30 -5.49
N ALA A 295 -5.10 -9.26 -6.24
CA ALA A 295 -4.54 -8.03 -6.78
C ALA A 295 -5.46 -7.40 -7.85
N ASN A 296 -5.92 -8.19 -8.81
CA ASN A 296 -6.84 -7.76 -9.87
C ASN A 296 -8.17 -7.26 -9.30
N PHE A 297 -8.69 -7.91 -8.25
CA PHE A 297 -9.86 -7.43 -7.51
C PHE A 297 -9.60 -6.04 -6.91
N ALA A 298 -8.46 -5.82 -6.26
CA ALA A 298 -8.19 -4.55 -5.58
C ALA A 298 -8.02 -3.37 -6.56
N TRP A 299 -7.38 -3.57 -7.72
CA TRP A 299 -7.31 -2.54 -8.76
C TRP A 299 -8.70 -2.20 -9.31
N ASN A 300 -9.54 -3.20 -9.58
CA ASN A 300 -10.93 -2.95 -9.94
C ASN A 300 -11.70 -2.25 -8.83
N ASN A 301 -11.47 -2.60 -7.56
CA ASN A 301 -12.11 -1.92 -6.44
C ASN A 301 -11.75 -0.43 -6.43
N ARG A 302 -10.47 -0.07 -6.58
CA ARG A 302 -10.03 1.33 -6.71
C ARG A 302 -10.57 2.01 -7.96
N GLN A 303 -10.74 1.27 -9.06
CA GLN A 303 -11.32 1.79 -10.29
C GLN A 303 -12.81 2.13 -10.14
N VAL A 304 -13.61 1.24 -9.56
CA VAL A 304 -15.03 1.48 -9.28
C VAL A 304 -15.21 2.63 -8.27
N ILE A 305 -14.29 2.78 -7.30
CA ILE A 305 -14.27 3.95 -6.41
C ILE A 305 -13.90 5.23 -7.17
N THR A 306 -12.95 5.17 -8.10
CA THR A 306 -12.59 6.30 -8.98
C THR A 306 -13.82 6.80 -9.73
N PHE A 307 -14.63 5.88 -10.28
CA PHE A 307 -15.93 6.20 -10.88
C PHE A 307 -16.89 6.88 -9.90
N GLY A 308 -17.06 6.35 -8.69
CA GLY A 308 -17.90 6.96 -7.64
C GLY A 308 -17.45 8.38 -7.25
N VAL A 309 -16.14 8.60 -7.15
CA VAL A 309 -15.52 9.91 -6.88
C VAL A 309 -15.76 10.89 -8.03
N ARG A 310 -15.53 10.47 -9.28
CA ARG A 310 -15.81 11.28 -10.48
C ARG A 310 -17.27 11.74 -10.52
N ASN A 311 -18.20 10.83 -10.25
CA ASN A 311 -19.63 11.16 -10.18
C ASN A 311 -19.96 12.12 -9.04
N ALA A 312 -19.36 11.94 -7.85
CA ALA A 312 -19.56 12.85 -6.72
C ALA A 312 -19.13 14.28 -7.05
N PHE A 313 -17.97 14.45 -7.69
CA PHE A 313 -17.48 15.76 -8.13
C PHE A 313 -18.37 16.35 -9.23
N ALA A 314 -18.75 15.54 -10.22
CA ALA A 314 -19.60 15.98 -11.30
C ALA A 314 -20.99 16.45 -10.83
N ASP A 315 -21.59 15.71 -9.90
CA ASP A 315 -22.90 16.04 -9.33
C ASP A 315 -22.87 17.35 -8.53
N VAL A 316 -21.84 17.55 -7.71
CA VAL A 316 -21.75 18.72 -6.83
C VAL A 316 -21.34 19.98 -7.60
N LEU A 317 -20.39 19.86 -8.53
CA LEU A 317 -19.84 21.01 -9.28
C LEU A 317 -20.56 21.26 -10.61
N ARG A 318 -21.49 20.39 -11.01
CA ARG A 318 -22.28 20.51 -12.25
C ARG A 318 -21.43 20.62 -13.52
N ARG A 319 -20.32 19.87 -13.55
CA ARG A 319 -19.38 19.76 -14.68
C ARG A 319 -19.01 18.29 -14.86
N SER A 320 -18.72 17.85 -16.08
CA SER A 320 -18.27 16.46 -16.29
C SER A 320 -16.92 16.22 -15.58
N ALA A 321 -16.59 14.97 -15.26
CA ALA A 321 -15.31 14.65 -14.64
C ALA A 321 -14.13 14.92 -15.60
N GLU A 322 -14.39 14.81 -16.91
CA GLU A 322 -13.50 15.17 -18.00
C GLU A 322 -13.23 16.68 -18.00
N ASP A 323 -14.26 17.53 -17.91
CA ASP A 323 -14.10 19.00 -17.83
C ASP A 323 -13.39 19.44 -16.55
N LEU A 324 -13.44 18.62 -15.50
CA LEU A 324 -12.75 18.83 -14.23
C LEU A 324 -11.31 18.30 -14.24
N GLY A 325 -10.86 17.67 -15.34
CA GLY A 325 -9.51 17.13 -15.49
C GLY A 325 -9.20 15.97 -14.54
N MET A 326 -10.21 15.13 -14.21
CA MET A 326 -10.11 14.06 -13.19
C MET A 326 -9.33 12.81 -13.64
N GLY A 327 -8.10 13.02 -14.11
CA GLY A 327 -7.18 11.96 -14.54
C GLY A 327 -6.47 11.28 -13.36
N ILE A 328 -6.10 10.00 -13.53
CA ILE A 328 -5.27 9.28 -12.56
C ILE A 328 -3.83 9.75 -12.71
N VAL A 329 -3.21 10.19 -11.62
CA VAL A 329 -1.76 10.43 -11.57
C VAL A 329 -1.06 9.09 -11.53
N TYR A 330 -1.33 8.28 -10.51
CA TYR A 330 -0.83 6.91 -10.45
C TYR A 330 -1.64 6.06 -9.48
N ASP A 331 -1.54 4.73 -9.61
CA ASP A 331 -2.03 3.74 -8.65
C ASP A 331 -0.91 2.75 -8.33
N VAL A 332 -0.52 2.67 -7.06
CA VAL A 332 0.58 1.83 -6.58
C VAL A 332 0.12 0.92 -5.45
N CYS A 333 0.55 -0.33 -5.48
CA CYS A 333 0.27 -1.30 -4.42
C CYS A 333 1.33 -1.23 -3.32
N HIS A 334 0.97 -1.65 -2.10
CA HIS A 334 1.93 -1.79 -1.00
C HIS A 334 1.88 -3.11 -0.22
N ASN A 335 1.00 -4.02 -0.62
CA ASN A 335 0.92 -5.40 -0.11
C ASN A 335 0.89 -6.34 -1.33
N ILE A 336 2.03 -6.80 -1.83
CA ILE A 336 2.08 -7.55 -3.08
C ILE A 336 3.29 -8.50 -3.12
N GLY A 337 3.15 -9.59 -3.88
CA GLY A 337 4.29 -10.35 -4.41
C GLY A 337 4.46 -10.02 -5.89
N LYS A 338 5.69 -9.75 -6.34
CA LYS A 338 6.00 -9.51 -7.76
C LYS A 338 7.19 -10.34 -8.20
N VAL A 339 7.09 -10.95 -9.37
CA VAL A 339 8.24 -11.57 -10.04
C VAL A 339 8.98 -10.46 -10.78
N GLU A 340 10.23 -10.21 -10.39
CA GLU A 340 11.03 -9.11 -10.90
C GLU A 340 12.46 -9.60 -11.20
N GLU A 341 13.18 -8.85 -12.02
CA GLU A 341 14.60 -9.10 -12.27
C GLU A 341 15.46 -8.01 -11.62
N HIS A 342 16.44 -8.42 -10.83
CA HIS A 342 17.30 -7.51 -10.09
C HIS A 342 18.78 -7.91 -10.23
N GLN A 343 19.67 -6.94 -10.06
CA GLN A 343 21.11 -7.20 -9.97
C GLN A 343 21.48 -7.55 -8.53
N VAL A 344 21.93 -8.78 -8.31
CA VAL A 344 22.34 -9.27 -6.99
C VAL A 344 23.75 -9.82 -7.10
N ASN A 345 24.66 -9.27 -6.30
CA ASN A 345 26.09 -9.63 -6.33
C ASN A 345 26.70 -9.57 -7.75
N GLY A 346 26.27 -8.59 -8.57
CA GLY A 346 26.73 -8.40 -9.95
C GLY A 346 26.11 -9.37 -10.97
N THR A 347 25.14 -10.20 -10.57
CA THR A 347 24.43 -11.11 -11.46
C THR A 347 22.95 -10.76 -11.54
N ARG A 348 22.37 -10.81 -12.75
CA ARG A 348 20.94 -10.64 -12.94
C ARG A 348 20.22 -11.90 -12.44
N GLN A 349 19.30 -11.72 -11.49
CA GLN A 349 18.53 -12.79 -10.87
C GLN A 349 17.04 -12.50 -10.98
N LYS A 350 16.26 -13.54 -11.26
CA LYS A 350 14.80 -13.49 -11.23
C LYS A 350 14.35 -13.84 -9.81
N VAL A 351 13.57 -12.97 -9.20
CA VAL A 351 13.17 -13.08 -7.79
C VAL A 351 11.69 -12.82 -7.59
N VAL A 352 11.11 -13.37 -6.53
CA VAL A 352 9.79 -13.00 -6.01
C VAL A 352 9.98 -11.99 -4.89
N VAL A 353 9.75 -10.72 -5.19
CA VAL A 353 9.81 -9.62 -4.23
C VAL A 353 8.49 -9.56 -3.46
N HIS A 354 8.58 -9.80 -2.16
CA HIS A 354 7.49 -9.62 -1.20
C HIS A 354 7.58 -8.20 -0.65
N ARG A 355 6.49 -7.44 -0.78
CA ARG A 355 6.33 -6.12 -0.19
C ARG A 355 5.09 -6.12 0.69
N LYS A 356 5.25 -5.75 1.96
CA LYS A 356 4.14 -5.63 2.92
C LYS A 356 4.25 -4.32 3.68
N GLY A 357 3.34 -3.41 3.40
CA GLY A 357 3.52 -2.00 3.75
C GLY A 357 4.77 -1.41 3.10
N ALA A 358 5.07 -1.76 1.85
CA ALA A 358 6.18 -1.18 1.09
C ALA A 358 5.76 -1.04 -0.37
N THR A 359 6.14 0.05 -1.02
CA THR A 359 5.76 0.35 -2.40
C THR A 359 6.89 0.02 -3.36
N ARG A 360 6.55 -0.25 -4.63
CA ARG A 360 7.51 -0.27 -5.73
C ARG A 360 7.93 1.17 -6.05
N ALA A 361 9.21 1.38 -6.33
CA ALA A 361 9.85 2.68 -6.54
C ALA A 361 10.85 2.62 -7.69
N PHE A 362 10.39 2.22 -8.88
CA PHE A 362 11.25 2.10 -10.06
C PHE A 362 11.79 3.45 -10.55
N PRO A 363 13.04 3.49 -11.03
CA PRO A 363 13.73 4.72 -11.39
C PRO A 363 13.32 5.27 -12.76
N PRO A 364 13.78 6.49 -13.11
CA PRO A 364 13.74 6.96 -14.49
C PRO A 364 14.33 5.94 -15.46
N GLY A 365 13.71 5.81 -16.64
CA GLY A 365 14.13 4.91 -17.72
C GLY A 365 13.70 3.46 -17.56
N HIS A 366 13.13 3.05 -16.42
CA HIS A 366 12.71 1.67 -16.22
C HIS A 366 11.61 1.26 -17.24
N PRO A 367 11.67 0.05 -17.83
CA PRO A 367 10.71 -0.38 -18.86
C PRO A 367 9.24 -0.37 -18.41
N GLU A 368 8.98 -0.72 -17.15
CA GLU A 368 7.63 -0.74 -16.56
C GLU A 368 7.14 0.61 -16.02
N THR A 369 7.95 1.67 -16.08
CA THR A 369 7.47 3.01 -15.71
C THR A 369 6.64 3.56 -16.87
N PRO A 370 5.43 4.11 -16.61
CA PRO A 370 4.60 4.69 -17.66
C PRO A 370 5.37 5.69 -18.52
N ALA A 371 5.04 5.75 -19.82
CA ALA A 371 5.77 6.57 -20.79
C ALA A 371 5.88 8.05 -20.36
N GLU A 372 4.81 8.62 -19.80
CA GLU A 372 4.77 10.00 -19.30
C GLU A 372 5.73 10.25 -18.13
N TYR A 373 6.06 9.21 -17.36
CA TYR A 373 6.88 9.31 -16.14
C TYR A 373 8.29 8.77 -16.34
N LYS A 374 8.62 8.29 -17.55
CA LYS A 374 9.88 7.62 -17.85
C LYS A 374 11.09 8.50 -17.56
N GLU A 375 10.96 9.80 -17.72
CA GLU A 375 12.03 10.77 -17.46
C GLU A 375 12.22 11.15 -15.98
N VAL A 376 11.22 10.87 -15.14
CA VAL A 376 11.20 11.33 -13.73
C VAL A 376 11.17 10.17 -12.73
N GLY A 377 10.84 8.97 -13.18
CA GLY A 377 10.72 7.76 -12.36
C GLY A 377 9.28 7.43 -11.99
N GLN A 378 9.07 6.22 -11.50
CA GLN A 378 7.73 5.77 -11.11
C GLN A 378 7.20 6.62 -9.94
N PRO A 379 5.95 7.10 -10.01
CA PRO A 379 5.32 7.77 -8.87
C PRO A 379 5.18 6.82 -7.68
N VAL A 380 5.47 7.34 -6.50
CA VAL A 380 5.33 6.65 -5.22
C VAL A 380 4.42 7.51 -4.33
N LEU A 381 3.29 6.94 -3.92
CA LEU A 381 2.24 7.65 -3.18
C LEU A 381 2.30 7.28 -1.71
N ILE A 382 2.57 8.25 -0.84
CA ILE A 382 2.69 8.06 0.60
C ILE A 382 1.50 8.73 1.29
N PRO A 383 0.43 7.97 1.61
CA PRO A 383 -0.66 8.46 2.42
C PRO A 383 -0.17 8.79 3.83
N GLY A 384 -0.61 9.94 4.34
CA GLY A 384 -0.56 10.24 5.76
C GLY A 384 -1.67 9.53 6.53
N ASP A 385 -2.15 10.19 7.56
CA ASP A 385 -3.40 9.85 8.24
C ASP A 385 -4.47 10.92 7.96
N MET A 386 -5.69 10.72 8.49
CA MET A 386 -6.84 11.62 8.25
C MET A 386 -6.66 13.08 8.71
N GLY A 387 -5.54 13.38 9.37
CA GLY A 387 -5.19 14.72 9.80
C GLY A 387 -3.73 15.05 9.55
N THR A 388 -2.97 14.36 8.71
CA THR A 388 -1.58 14.76 8.41
C THR A 388 -1.38 14.91 6.91
N CYS A 389 -0.18 15.34 6.52
CA CYS A 389 0.12 15.50 5.11
C CYS A 389 0.31 14.14 4.41
N SER A 390 0.09 14.12 3.12
CA SER A 390 0.50 13.01 2.24
C SER A 390 1.61 13.50 1.31
N PHE A 391 2.34 12.58 0.68
CA PHE A 391 3.40 12.93 -0.27
C PHE A 391 3.26 12.19 -1.59
N VAL A 392 3.64 12.87 -2.66
CA VAL A 392 4.01 12.26 -3.94
C VAL A 392 5.51 12.31 -4.07
N LEU A 393 6.11 11.14 -4.31
CA LEU A 393 7.53 10.96 -4.54
C LEU A 393 7.75 10.30 -5.91
N VAL A 394 8.99 10.20 -6.35
CA VAL A 394 9.39 9.38 -7.51
C VAL A 394 10.54 8.45 -7.15
N GLY A 395 10.55 7.25 -7.73
CA GLY A 395 11.62 6.27 -7.55
C GLY A 395 12.98 6.77 -8.03
N GLN A 396 14.06 6.31 -7.38
CA GLN A 396 15.44 6.71 -7.69
C GLN A 396 16.28 5.49 -8.10
N PRO A 397 17.33 5.66 -8.94
CA PRO A 397 18.19 4.54 -9.37
C PRO A 397 18.75 3.72 -8.21
N THR A 398 19.16 4.41 -7.15
CA THR A 398 19.70 3.83 -5.92
C THR A 398 18.72 2.87 -5.22
N ALA A 399 17.40 3.00 -5.44
CA ALA A 399 16.41 2.04 -4.91
C ALA A 399 16.59 0.64 -5.51
N MET A 400 16.96 0.53 -6.79
CA MET A 400 17.21 -0.76 -7.43
C MET A 400 18.37 -1.51 -6.75
N GLU A 401 19.38 -0.79 -6.30
CA GLU A 401 20.55 -1.35 -5.63
C GLU A 401 20.32 -1.64 -4.15
N ARG A 402 19.57 -0.76 -3.46
CA ARG A 402 19.45 -0.80 -1.99
C ARG A 402 18.24 -1.56 -1.49
N SER A 403 17.17 -1.64 -2.28
CA SER A 403 15.86 -2.09 -1.79
C SER A 403 15.04 -2.89 -2.80
N PHE A 404 15.67 -3.45 -3.84
CA PHE A 404 14.97 -4.12 -4.94
C PHE A 404 13.88 -3.21 -5.55
N GLY A 405 14.23 -1.93 -5.76
CA GLY A 405 13.33 -0.93 -6.30
C GLY A 405 12.11 -0.69 -5.41
N SER A 406 12.30 -0.58 -4.09
CA SER A 406 11.20 -0.44 -3.12
C SER A 406 11.37 0.77 -2.19
N SER A 407 10.26 1.28 -1.65
CA SER A 407 10.24 2.36 -0.65
C SER A 407 9.12 2.17 0.38
N CYS A 408 8.96 3.13 1.29
CA CYS A 408 7.88 3.17 2.28
C CYS A 408 6.48 3.28 1.66
N HIS A 409 5.44 3.11 2.48
CA HIS A 409 4.04 3.13 2.02
C HIS A 409 3.14 4.11 2.76
N GLY A 410 3.59 4.70 3.86
CA GLY A 410 2.78 5.58 4.69
C GLY A 410 3.50 5.97 5.97
N ALA A 411 2.75 6.49 6.94
CA ALA A 411 3.31 6.86 8.24
C ALA A 411 3.71 5.66 9.12
N GLY A 412 3.01 4.52 8.98
CA GLY A 412 3.13 3.38 9.89
C GLY A 412 2.51 3.65 11.27
N ARG A 413 1.89 2.63 11.88
CA ARG A 413 1.26 2.79 13.19
C ARG A 413 2.31 2.76 14.29
N GLN A 414 2.18 3.67 15.26
CA GLN A 414 2.97 3.63 16.50
C GLN A 414 2.17 3.09 17.69
N MET A 415 0.85 2.90 17.53
CA MET A 415 0.00 2.28 18.55
C MET A 415 -1.03 1.33 17.96
N SER A 416 -1.36 0.30 18.74
CA SER A 416 -2.47 -0.61 18.42
C SER A 416 -3.82 0.13 18.40
N ARG A 417 -4.77 -0.37 17.60
CA ARG A 417 -6.14 0.15 17.57
C ARG A 417 -6.78 0.17 18.95
N LYS A 418 -6.62 -0.90 19.73
CA LYS A 418 -7.10 -0.98 21.12
C LYS A 418 -6.49 0.09 22.04
N ALA A 419 -5.23 0.46 21.82
CA ALA A 419 -4.61 1.56 22.56
C ALA A 419 -5.20 2.91 22.14
N ALA A 420 -5.34 3.16 20.84
CA ALA A 420 -5.94 4.36 20.30
C ALA A 420 -7.38 4.59 20.81
N THR A 421 -8.24 3.55 20.78
CA THR A 421 -9.62 3.60 21.29
C THR A 421 -9.71 3.97 22.77
N ARG A 422 -8.69 3.65 23.57
CA ARG A 422 -8.64 4.03 25.00
C ARG A 422 -8.11 5.44 25.22
N MET A 423 -7.34 5.97 24.28
CA MET A 423 -6.62 7.24 24.40
C MET A 423 -7.40 8.41 23.80
N TYR A 424 -8.15 8.19 22.72
CA TYR A 424 -8.80 9.26 21.97
C TYR A 424 -10.32 9.23 22.13
N ASP A 425 -10.91 10.43 22.26
CA ASP A 425 -12.34 10.64 22.09
C ASP A 425 -12.67 11.06 20.65
N ALA A 426 -13.72 10.46 20.06
CA ALA A 426 -14.10 10.72 18.68
C ALA A 426 -14.50 12.18 18.43
N ASN A 427 -15.21 12.82 19.37
CA ASN A 427 -15.68 14.19 19.21
C ASN A 427 -14.52 15.18 19.32
N GLU A 428 -13.52 14.89 20.17
CA GLU A 428 -12.29 15.67 20.24
C GLU A 428 -11.46 15.57 18.96
N VAL A 429 -11.34 14.37 18.40
CA VAL A 429 -10.64 14.17 17.11
C VAL A 429 -11.33 14.96 16.00
N VAL A 430 -12.67 14.85 15.88
CA VAL A 430 -13.45 15.62 14.89
C VAL A 430 -13.27 17.13 15.10
N ARG A 431 -13.38 17.63 16.34
CA ARG A 431 -13.17 19.05 16.64
C ARG A 431 -11.76 19.53 16.31
N SER A 432 -10.75 18.70 16.54
CA SER A 432 -9.35 19.00 16.21
C SER A 432 -9.14 19.14 14.71
N LEU A 433 -9.73 18.24 13.91
CA LEU A 433 -9.69 18.30 12.45
C LEU A 433 -10.46 19.52 11.90
N ASP A 434 -11.66 19.79 12.42
CA ASP A 434 -12.50 20.92 11.99
C ASP A 434 -11.81 22.27 12.27
N LYS A 435 -11.12 22.41 13.42
CA LYS A 435 -10.28 23.59 13.73
C LYS A 435 -9.15 23.83 12.72
N ARG A 436 -8.69 22.77 12.05
CA ARG A 436 -7.67 22.82 11.00
C ARG A 436 -8.28 22.95 9.60
N GLY A 437 -9.60 23.07 9.52
CA GLY A 437 -10.34 23.18 8.27
C GLY A 437 -10.41 21.87 7.49
N ILE A 438 -10.36 20.72 8.18
CA ILE A 438 -10.49 19.38 7.60
C ILE A 438 -11.87 18.84 7.98
N TYR A 439 -12.70 18.57 6.98
CA TYR A 439 -14.03 18.01 7.22
C TYR A 439 -14.01 16.47 7.16
N LEU A 440 -14.46 15.81 8.24
CA LEU A 440 -14.47 14.34 8.33
C LEU A 440 -15.88 13.78 8.20
N ARG A 441 -16.04 12.77 7.33
CA ARG A 441 -17.16 11.84 7.29
C ARG A 441 -16.64 10.43 7.59
N ALA A 442 -17.20 9.79 8.61
CA ALA A 442 -16.82 8.44 9.01
C ALA A 442 -18.06 7.56 9.19
N ALA A 443 -17.98 6.29 8.77
CA ALA A 443 -19.08 5.34 8.95
C ALA A 443 -19.27 4.93 10.42
N SER A 444 -18.21 5.00 11.24
CA SER A 444 -18.27 4.60 12.65
C SER A 444 -17.42 5.49 13.56
N ARG A 445 -17.84 5.59 14.83
CA ARG A 445 -17.01 6.24 15.87
C ARG A 445 -15.68 5.52 16.09
N ALA A 446 -15.67 4.19 15.94
CA ALA A 446 -14.48 3.37 16.06
C ALA A 446 -13.42 3.74 15.00
N GLY A 447 -13.83 3.88 13.73
CA GLY A 447 -12.93 4.29 12.64
C GLY A 447 -12.33 5.69 12.82
N ILE A 448 -12.95 6.56 13.62
CA ILE A 448 -12.37 7.87 13.98
C ILE A 448 -11.25 7.69 15.01
N VAL A 449 -11.52 6.99 16.12
CA VAL A 449 -10.57 6.90 17.24
C VAL A 449 -9.40 5.97 16.93
N GLU A 450 -9.64 4.87 16.21
CA GLU A 450 -8.59 3.91 15.85
C GLU A 450 -7.56 4.50 14.89
N GLU A 451 -7.96 5.52 14.14
CA GLU A 451 -7.20 6.13 13.06
C GLU A 451 -6.85 7.60 13.34
N ALA A 452 -6.90 8.00 14.61
CA ALA A 452 -6.51 9.33 15.07
C ALA A 452 -5.05 9.64 14.67
N PRO A 453 -4.70 10.90 14.32
CA PRO A 453 -3.36 11.24 13.84
C PRO A 453 -2.23 10.80 14.77
N GLY A 454 -2.40 10.95 16.09
CA GLY A 454 -1.39 10.52 17.05
C GLY A 454 -1.20 9.00 17.14
N ALA A 455 -2.03 8.19 16.47
CA ALA A 455 -1.84 6.75 16.39
C ALA A 455 -0.76 6.32 15.39
N TYR A 456 -0.31 7.25 14.54
CA TYR A 456 0.65 7.06 13.47
C TYR A 456 1.97 7.76 13.78
N LYS A 457 3.08 7.26 13.21
CA LYS A 457 4.35 8.00 13.26
C LYS A 457 4.24 9.29 12.45
N ASN A 458 5.25 10.15 12.56
CA ASN A 458 5.33 11.32 11.71
C ASN A 458 5.73 10.92 10.28
N VAL A 459 4.82 11.10 9.32
CA VAL A 459 5.05 10.80 7.90
C VAL A 459 6.20 11.62 7.30
N GLU A 460 6.44 12.84 7.79
CA GLU A 460 7.55 13.68 7.29
C GLU A 460 8.91 13.06 7.63
N ASP A 461 9.04 12.43 8.80
CA ASP A 461 10.26 11.71 9.19
C ASP A 461 10.47 10.46 8.32
N VAL A 462 9.41 9.70 8.06
CA VAL A 462 9.46 8.51 7.19
C VAL A 462 9.93 8.89 5.78
N VAL A 463 9.34 9.94 5.20
CA VAL A 463 9.69 10.40 3.84
C VAL A 463 11.10 10.97 3.80
N ARG A 464 11.52 11.72 4.82
CA ARG A 464 12.88 12.25 4.93
C ARG A 464 13.92 11.13 4.96
N VAL A 465 13.68 10.05 5.71
CA VAL A 465 14.59 8.89 5.73
C VAL A 465 14.60 8.18 4.38
N ALA A 466 13.43 7.99 3.74
CA ALA A 466 13.37 7.36 2.42
C ALA A 466 14.12 8.16 1.34
N GLU A 467 14.04 9.49 1.36
CA GLU A 467 14.81 10.37 0.48
C GLU A 467 16.30 10.38 0.83
N GLY A 468 16.65 10.50 2.12
CA GLY A 468 18.04 10.48 2.59
C GLY A 468 18.76 9.16 2.31
N ALA A 469 18.02 8.04 2.34
CA ALA A 469 18.51 6.73 1.91
C ALA A 469 18.62 6.58 0.38
N GLY A 470 18.19 7.57 -0.39
CA GLY A 470 18.22 7.58 -1.85
C GLY A 470 17.18 6.66 -2.49
N LEU A 471 16.13 6.23 -1.77
CA LEU A 471 15.12 5.31 -2.33
C LEU A 471 14.13 6.05 -3.23
N THR A 472 13.83 7.29 -2.86
CA THR A 472 12.86 8.14 -3.56
C THR A 472 13.31 9.59 -3.53
N LYS A 473 12.68 10.44 -4.33
CA LYS A 473 12.83 11.89 -4.29
C LYS A 473 11.47 12.54 -4.07
N ILE A 474 11.40 13.54 -3.19
CA ILE A 474 10.15 14.24 -2.90
C ILE A 474 9.75 15.09 -4.10
N VAL A 475 8.49 14.97 -4.54
CA VAL A 475 7.92 15.78 -5.62
C VAL A 475 6.97 16.82 -5.07
N ALA A 476 5.97 16.39 -4.30
CA ALA A 476 4.95 17.26 -3.76
C ALA A 476 4.47 16.79 -2.38
N ARG A 477 4.01 17.75 -1.57
CA ARG A 477 3.31 17.50 -0.30
C ARG A 477 1.87 17.96 -0.46
N MET A 478 0.95 17.16 0.05
CA MET A 478 -0.48 17.44 0.04
C MET A 478 -1.01 17.50 1.46
N VAL A 479 -2.05 18.31 1.66
CA VAL A 479 -2.76 18.41 2.95
C VAL A 479 -4.27 18.17 2.75
N PRO A 480 -4.93 17.48 3.70
CA PRO A 480 -6.36 17.19 3.62
C PRO A 480 -7.22 18.46 3.66
N LEU A 481 -8.32 18.42 2.92
CA LEU A 481 -9.45 19.34 3.01
C LEU A 481 -10.71 18.62 3.50
N GLY A 482 -10.91 17.37 3.04
CA GLY A 482 -12.06 16.55 3.41
C GLY A 482 -11.72 15.06 3.36
N VAL A 483 -12.21 14.29 4.31
CA VAL A 483 -11.86 12.88 4.50
C VAL A 483 -13.13 12.04 4.64
N VAL A 484 -13.19 10.95 3.89
CA VAL A 484 -14.18 9.88 3.97
C VAL A 484 -13.50 8.65 4.55
N LYS A 485 -14.00 8.15 5.68
CA LYS A 485 -13.53 6.95 6.36
C LYS A 485 -14.68 5.95 6.53
N GLY A 486 -14.39 4.65 6.47
CA GLY A 486 -15.38 3.63 6.87
C GLY A 486 -15.25 3.14 8.29
#